data_AF-A0AAW2NG34-F1
#
_entry.id   AF-A0AAW2NG34-F1
#
_cell.length_a   1.000
_cell.length_b   1.000
_cell.length_c   1.000
_cell.angle_alpha   90.00
_cell.angle_beta   90.00
_cell.angle_gamma   90.00
#
_symmetry.space_group_name_H-M   'P 1'
#
loop_
_entity.id
_entity.type
_entity.pdbx_description
1 polymer ?
#
loop_
_entity_poly.entity_id
_entity_poly.type
_entity_poly.pdbx_seq_one_letter_code
_entity_poly.pdbx_strand_id
1 'polypeptide(L)'
;MVEAERRLLANALLDFANQRFILLSEACIPLFNFNTIYNYLTRSTTSFIESYDQWGPVGRGRYNKNMEPHVTLDQWRKGAQWFEVNRELALEVVSDKKYYNLFKEYCKPECYSDEHYLPTFVTMKFPWMNGNRTLTWVDWSKGGPHPAQFLRSDVTVDRLRRMRTSTTCLYNGKPTNICFLFARKFTANGLDRLLRLAPQIMHFR
;
A
#
# COMPACT_ATOMS: atom_id res chain seq x y z
N MET A 1 10.29 -10.96 -1.14
CA MET A 1 9.33 -9.99 -1.70
C MET A 1 9.91 -8.57 -1.67
N VAL A 2 10.34 -8.05 -0.51
CA VAL A 2 11.01 -6.75 -0.35
C VAL A 2 12.16 -6.51 -1.34
N GLU A 3 13.03 -7.49 -1.59
CA GLU A 3 14.13 -7.34 -2.56
C GLU A 3 13.62 -7.06 -3.98
N ALA A 4 12.53 -7.70 -4.40
CA ALA A 4 11.93 -7.48 -5.71
C ALA A 4 11.30 -6.09 -5.80
N GLU A 5 10.56 -5.66 -4.77
CA GLU A 5 9.96 -4.32 -4.69
C GLU A 5 11.03 -3.22 -4.78
N ARG A 6 12.13 -3.36 -4.04
CA ARG A 6 13.25 -2.42 -4.10
C ARG A 6 13.90 -2.37 -5.47
N ARG A 7 14.06 -3.50 -6.15
CA ARG A 7 14.61 -3.57 -7.52
C ARG A 7 13.67 -2.91 -8.53
N LEU A 8 12.35 -3.13 -8.41
CA LEU A 8 11.35 -2.46 -9.25
C LEU A 8 11.39 -0.94 -9.03
N LEU A 9 11.46 -0.50 -7.78
CA LEU A 9 11.54 0.92 -7.43
C LEU A 9 12.84 1.55 -7.96
N ALA A 10 13.98 0.89 -7.77
CA ALA A 10 15.27 1.35 -8.27
C ALA A 10 15.28 1.47 -9.80
N ASN A 11 14.70 0.51 -10.51
CA ASN A 11 14.58 0.57 -11.97
C ASN A 11 13.68 1.72 -12.42
N ALA A 12 12.54 1.93 -11.76
CA ALA A 12 11.64 3.03 -12.08
C ALA A 12 12.25 4.41 -11.79
N LEU A 13 13.16 4.52 -10.82
CA LEU A 13 13.89 5.75 -10.48
C LEU A 13 14.91 6.20 -11.53
N LEU A 14 15.32 5.30 -12.44
CA LEU A 14 16.23 5.62 -13.54
C LEU A 14 15.65 6.67 -14.49
N ASP A 15 14.31 6.73 -14.60
CA ASP A 15 13.63 7.82 -15.27
C ASP A 15 13.44 8.99 -14.29
N PHE A 16 14.05 10.13 -14.62
CA PHE A 16 13.96 11.35 -13.82
C PHE A 16 12.56 12.00 -13.84
N ALA A 17 11.74 11.69 -14.86
CA ALA A 17 10.36 12.17 -14.94
C ALA A 17 9.43 11.48 -13.93
N ASN A 18 9.79 10.29 -13.44
CA ASN A 18 8.98 9.57 -12.45
C ASN A 18 9.03 10.24 -11.07
N GLN A 19 7.89 10.76 -10.62
CA GLN A 19 7.75 11.49 -9.33
C GLN A 19 6.97 10.72 -8.25
N ARG A 20 6.13 9.76 -8.65
CA ARG A 20 5.25 8.98 -7.76
C ARG A 20 5.31 7.52 -8.19
N PHE A 21 5.41 6.60 -7.23
CA PHE A 21 5.62 5.17 -7.46
C PHE A 21 4.57 4.37 -6.71
N ILE A 22 3.84 3.52 -7.43
CA ILE A 22 2.72 2.74 -6.88
C ILE A 22 3.00 1.26 -7.10
N LEU A 23 2.90 0.45 -6.05
CA LEU A 23 2.97 -1.00 -6.18
C LEU A 23 1.58 -1.57 -6.47
N LEU A 24 1.42 -2.26 -7.60
CA LEU A 24 0.17 -2.92 -8.00
C LEU A 24 0.43 -4.38 -8.38
N SER A 25 -0.63 -5.17 -8.40
CA SER A 25 -0.65 -6.55 -8.89
C SER A 25 -1.70 -6.70 -9.99
N GLU A 26 -1.66 -7.81 -10.72
CA GLU A 26 -2.67 -8.18 -11.75
C GLU A 26 -4.11 -8.25 -11.22
N ALA A 27 -4.29 -8.39 -9.91
CA ALA A 27 -5.60 -8.45 -9.27
C ALA A 27 -6.06 -7.10 -8.67
N CYS A 28 -5.31 -6.02 -8.94
CA CYS A 28 -5.69 -4.66 -8.58
C CYS A 28 -6.47 -4.00 -9.72
N ILE A 29 -7.44 -3.16 -9.36
CA ILE A 29 -8.15 -2.30 -10.31
C ILE A 29 -8.08 -0.84 -9.85
N PRO A 30 -8.04 0.13 -10.79
CA PRO A 30 -8.29 1.52 -10.47
C PRO A 30 -9.76 1.72 -10.07
N LEU A 31 -9.99 2.54 -9.03
CA LEU A 31 -11.33 2.94 -8.61
C LEU A 31 -11.78 4.24 -9.27
N PHE A 32 -10.86 5.05 -9.79
CA PHE A 32 -11.10 6.37 -10.40
C PHE A 32 -10.34 6.50 -11.72
N ASN A 33 -10.77 7.44 -12.58
CA ASN A 33 -10.09 7.68 -13.85
C ASN A 33 -8.68 8.22 -13.66
N PHE A 34 -7.89 8.16 -14.74
CA PHE A 34 -6.49 8.57 -14.73
C PHE A 34 -6.31 10.00 -14.22
N ASN A 35 -7.12 10.96 -14.69
CA ASN A 35 -7.00 12.36 -14.28
C ASN A 35 -7.23 12.54 -12.77
N THR A 36 -8.19 11.83 -12.17
CA THR A 36 -8.41 11.88 -10.73
C THR A 36 -7.22 11.28 -9.98
N ILE A 37 -6.73 10.11 -10.39
CA ILE A 37 -5.59 9.44 -9.74
C ILE A 37 -4.32 10.29 -9.87
N TYR A 38 -4.00 10.74 -11.08
CA TYR A 38 -2.83 11.57 -11.38
C TYR A 38 -2.84 12.85 -10.55
N ASN A 39 -3.95 13.59 -10.54
CA ASN A 39 -4.05 14.82 -9.75
C ASN A 39 -3.98 14.55 -8.24
N TYR A 40 -4.54 13.44 -7.76
CA TYR A 40 -4.47 13.07 -6.34
C TYR A 40 -3.01 12.80 -5.93
N LEU A 41 -2.26 12.05 -6.73
CA LEU A 41 -0.89 11.69 -6.39
C LEU A 41 0.07 12.87 -6.56
N THR A 42 0.00 13.58 -7.68
CA THR A 42 0.93 14.70 -7.96
C THR A 42 0.71 15.92 -7.08
N ARG A 43 -0.51 16.10 -6.53
CA ARG A 43 -0.80 17.18 -5.56
C ARG A 43 -0.67 16.73 -4.12
N SER A 44 -0.35 15.47 -3.85
CA SER A 44 -0.20 14.99 -2.47
C SER A 44 1.11 15.47 -1.87
N THR A 45 1.06 16.01 -0.66
CA THR A 45 2.25 16.47 0.09
C THR A 45 2.96 15.33 0.82
N THR A 46 2.39 14.13 0.84
CA THR A 46 2.92 12.95 1.55
C THR A 46 2.89 11.71 0.64
N SER A 47 3.56 10.65 1.10
CA SER A 47 3.47 9.29 0.58
C SER A 47 2.42 8.49 1.36
N PHE A 48 2.03 7.32 0.86
CA PHE A 48 0.98 6.48 1.44
C PHE A 48 1.49 5.05 1.67
N ILE A 49 2.17 4.87 2.80
CA ILE A 49 2.53 3.58 3.39
C ILE A 49 1.66 3.40 4.63
N GLU A 50 0.89 2.31 4.67
CA GLU A 50 0.13 1.97 5.87
C GLU A 50 1.10 1.62 7.02
N SER A 51 0.88 2.19 8.20
CA SER A 51 1.75 1.94 9.35
C SER A 51 0.97 2.07 10.65
N TYR A 52 0.95 0.99 11.43
CA TYR A 52 0.31 0.94 12.74
C TYR A 52 1.04 -0.05 13.65
N ASP A 53 0.86 0.13 14.96
CA ASP A 53 1.32 -0.82 15.97
C ASP A 53 0.21 -1.84 16.25
N GLN A 54 0.47 -3.11 15.94
CA GLN A 54 -0.50 -4.19 16.15
C GLN A 54 -0.03 -5.14 17.25
N TRP A 55 -0.87 -5.30 18.26
CA TRP A 55 -0.69 -6.30 19.30
C TRP A 55 -1.00 -7.72 18.79
N GLY A 56 -0.40 -8.72 19.42
CA GLY A 56 -0.67 -10.13 19.15
C GLY A 56 0.24 -10.78 18.11
N PRO A 57 -0.04 -12.05 17.74
CA PRO A 57 0.89 -12.92 17.02
C PRO A 57 1.22 -12.46 15.60
N VAL A 58 0.30 -11.74 14.94
CA VAL A 58 0.48 -11.26 13.55
C VAL A 58 1.05 -9.85 13.46
N GLY A 59 1.39 -9.23 14.60
CA GLY A 59 1.95 -7.87 14.70
C GLY A 59 3.27 -7.90 15.49
N ARG A 60 3.25 -7.41 16.73
CA ARG A 60 4.39 -7.44 17.67
C ARG A 60 4.95 -8.84 17.90
N GLY A 61 4.13 -9.90 17.82
CA GLY A 61 4.59 -11.29 17.95
C GLY A 61 5.54 -11.76 16.85
N ARG A 62 5.62 -11.04 15.72
CA ARG A 62 6.56 -11.32 14.61
C ARG A 62 7.93 -10.66 14.79
N TYR A 63 8.09 -9.80 15.79
CA TYR A 63 9.34 -9.10 16.05
C TYR A 63 10.43 -10.05 16.56
N ASN A 64 11.66 -9.83 16.10
CA ASN A 64 12.84 -10.57 16.56
C ASN A 64 13.73 -9.66 17.41
N LYS A 65 13.96 -10.04 18.67
CA LYS A 65 14.80 -9.27 19.62
C LYS A 65 16.24 -9.04 19.15
N ASN A 66 16.75 -9.86 18.23
CA ASN A 66 18.09 -9.66 17.66
C ASN A 66 18.17 -8.45 16.72
N MET A 67 17.04 -7.79 16.42
CA MET A 67 17.02 -6.52 15.70
C MET A 67 17.44 -5.34 16.59
N GLU A 68 17.54 -5.53 17.91
CA GLU A 68 18.08 -4.53 18.82
C GLU A 68 19.60 -4.37 18.67
N PRO A 69 20.15 -3.16 18.94
CA PRO A 69 19.45 -1.93 19.32
C PRO A 69 18.91 -1.13 18.13
N HIS A 70 18.98 -1.69 16.91
CA HIS A 70 18.73 -0.95 15.68
C HIS A 70 17.25 -0.65 15.42
N VAL A 71 16.38 -1.60 15.72
CA VAL A 71 14.92 -1.47 15.73
C VAL A 71 14.45 -2.07 17.04
N THR A 72 13.77 -1.29 17.87
CA THR A 72 13.16 -1.78 19.11
C THR A 72 11.73 -2.28 18.87
N LEU A 73 11.18 -3.05 19.81
CA LEU A 73 9.79 -3.52 19.70
C LEU A 73 8.78 -2.36 19.56
N ASP A 74 9.01 -1.23 20.23
CA ASP A 74 8.10 -0.08 20.14
C ASP A 74 8.19 0.68 18.82
N GLN A 75 9.30 0.51 18.10
CA GLN A 75 9.49 1.02 16.74
C GLN A 75 8.91 0.07 15.68
N TRP A 76 8.65 -1.19 16.04
CA TRP A 76 8.08 -2.17 15.13
C TRP A 76 6.70 -1.73 14.65
N ARG A 77 6.51 -1.73 13.33
CA ARG A 77 5.24 -1.38 12.69
C ARG A 77 4.81 -2.45 11.72
N LYS A 78 3.51 -2.49 11.48
CA LYS A 78 2.87 -3.31 10.47
C LYS A 78 2.09 -2.43 9.50
N GLY A 79 1.94 -2.90 8.28
CA GLY A 79 1.05 -2.33 7.28
C GLY A 79 0.87 -3.25 6.09
N ALA A 80 0.04 -2.81 5.14
CA ALA A 80 -0.08 -3.43 3.83
C ALA A 80 1.24 -3.38 3.06
N GLN A 81 1.54 -4.45 2.32
CA GLN A 81 2.59 -4.47 1.30
C GLN A 81 2.36 -3.41 0.19
N TRP A 82 1.10 -3.10 -0.13
CA TRP A 82 0.74 -2.13 -1.17
C TRP A 82 1.00 -0.70 -0.70
N PHE A 83 2.01 -0.07 -1.27
CA PHE A 83 2.40 1.31 -1.00
C PHE A 83 2.28 2.22 -2.21
N GLU A 84 2.23 3.51 -1.91
CA GLU A 84 2.59 4.57 -2.84
C GLU A 84 3.64 5.48 -2.18
N VAL A 85 4.68 5.85 -2.93
CA VAL A 85 5.75 6.75 -2.44
C VAL A 85 6.11 7.82 -3.47
N ASN A 86 6.44 9.01 -2.97
CA ASN A 86 7.06 10.04 -3.80
C ASN A 86 8.54 9.71 -4.11
N ARG A 87 9.13 10.43 -5.06
CA ARG A 87 10.51 10.21 -5.49
C ARG A 87 11.55 10.34 -4.38
N GLU A 88 11.39 11.33 -3.51
CA GLU A 88 12.31 11.57 -2.40
C GLU A 88 12.33 10.36 -1.45
N LEU A 89 11.16 9.89 -0.99
CA LEU A 89 11.08 8.71 -0.13
C LEU A 89 11.50 7.43 -0.86
N ALA A 90 11.23 7.33 -2.16
CA ALA A 90 11.68 6.19 -2.97
C ALA A 90 13.22 6.08 -3.00
N LEU A 91 13.93 7.20 -3.11
CA LEU A 91 15.40 7.25 -3.05
C LEU A 91 15.92 6.76 -1.69
N GLU A 92 15.29 7.17 -0.59
CA GLU A 92 15.62 6.72 0.76
C GLU A 92 15.41 5.20 0.94
N VAL A 93 14.32 4.66 0.39
CA VAL A 93 14.03 3.22 0.43
C VAL A 93 15.07 2.40 -0.34
N VAL A 94 15.47 2.83 -1.54
CA VAL A 94 16.42 2.06 -2.35
C VAL A 94 17.86 2.21 -1.84
N SER A 95 18.20 3.35 -1.22
CA SER A 95 19.53 3.63 -0.68
C SER A 95 19.76 3.00 0.70
N ASP A 96 18.69 2.65 1.44
CA ASP A 96 18.81 2.01 2.74
C ASP A 96 19.53 0.67 2.65
N LYS A 97 20.73 0.58 3.21
CA LYS A 97 21.48 -0.67 3.36
C LYS A 97 21.33 -1.26 4.77
N LYS A 98 21.10 -0.42 5.77
CA LYS A 98 21.17 -0.82 7.18
C LYS A 98 19.93 -1.60 7.59
N TYR A 99 18.76 -0.99 7.47
CA TYR A 99 17.52 -1.61 7.94
C TYR A 99 17.10 -2.74 7.02
N TYR A 100 17.28 -2.59 5.72
CA TYR A 100 17.07 -3.68 4.78
C TYR A 100 17.88 -4.93 5.08
N ASN A 101 19.19 -4.80 5.34
CA ASN A 101 20.00 -5.96 5.70
C ASN A 101 19.56 -6.55 7.05
N LEU A 102 19.23 -5.70 8.03
CA LEU A 102 18.69 -6.14 9.32
C LEU A 102 17.40 -6.97 9.16
N PHE A 103 16.43 -6.49 8.37
CA PHE A 103 15.20 -7.22 8.07
C PHE A 103 15.50 -8.48 7.26
N LYS A 104 16.40 -8.41 6.28
CA LYS A 104 16.82 -9.58 5.48
C LYS A 104 17.42 -10.68 6.36
N GLU A 105 18.15 -10.31 7.40
CA GLU A 105 18.81 -11.24 8.33
C GLU A 105 17.82 -11.81 9.35
N TYR A 106 17.06 -10.96 10.05
CA TYR A 106 16.29 -11.35 11.24
C TYR A 106 14.79 -11.54 11.02
N CYS A 107 14.20 -11.00 9.95
CA CYS A 107 12.79 -11.18 9.61
C CYS A 107 12.61 -12.37 8.66
N LYS A 108 12.79 -13.59 9.18
CA LYS A 108 12.51 -14.85 8.47
C LYS A 108 11.06 -15.30 8.76
N PRO A 109 10.43 -16.11 7.89
CA PRO A 109 9.11 -16.67 8.18
C PRO A 109 9.02 -17.21 9.61
N GLU A 110 8.00 -16.87 10.40
CA GLU A 110 6.70 -16.25 10.05
C GLU A 110 6.64 -14.70 10.16
N CYS A 111 7.76 -13.98 9.98
CA CYS A 111 7.82 -12.52 10.16
C CYS A 111 7.17 -11.66 9.04
N TYR A 112 7.20 -12.09 7.78
CA TYR A 112 6.68 -11.34 6.60
C TYR A 112 7.24 -9.91 6.45
N SER A 113 8.50 -9.82 6.00
CA SER A 113 9.22 -8.54 5.84
C SER A 113 8.51 -7.49 5.00
N ASP A 114 7.71 -7.90 4.02
CA ASP A 114 6.93 -7.04 3.12
C ASP A 114 5.76 -6.32 3.81
N GLU A 115 5.32 -6.81 4.96
CA GLU A 115 4.29 -6.15 5.80
C GLU A 115 4.90 -5.31 6.94
N HIS A 116 6.22 -5.36 7.15
CA HIS A 116 6.86 -4.78 8.34
C HIS A 116 8.06 -3.86 8.05
N TYR A 117 8.83 -4.12 6.99
CA TYR A 117 10.03 -3.36 6.66
C TYR A 117 9.73 -1.88 6.36
N LEU A 118 8.93 -1.61 5.33
CA LEU A 118 8.61 -0.23 4.93
C LEU A 118 7.84 0.53 6.03
N PRO A 119 6.79 -0.04 6.67
CA PRO A 119 6.10 0.64 7.76
C PRO A 119 7.06 1.02 8.91
N THR A 120 7.95 0.11 9.30
CA THR A 120 8.91 0.35 10.39
C THR A 120 9.95 1.40 9.99
N PHE A 121 10.63 1.19 8.86
CA PHE A 121 11.69 2.06 8.38
C PHE A 121 11.20 3.50 8.17
N VAL A 122 10.07 3.68 7.48
CA VAL A 122 9.54 5.01 7.16
C VAL A 122 9.00 5.71 8.40
N THR A 123 8.30 5.01 9.30
CA THR A 123 7.85 5.62 10.56
C THR A 123 9.02 6.04 11.46
N MET A 124 10.12 5.28 11.46
CA MET A 124 11.31 5.62 12.24
C MET A 124 12.12 6.80 11.67
N LYS A 125 12.22 6.89 10.34
CA LYS A 125 13.16 7.82 9.68
C LYS A 125 12.49 9.02 9.03
N PHE A 126 11.28 8.85 8.51
CA PHE A 126 10.59 9.86 7.71
C PHE A 126 9.11 10.00 8.10
N PRO A 127 8.77 10.12 9.41
CA PRO A 127 7.37 10.16 9.84
C PRO A 127 6.59 11.36 9.24
N TRP A 128 7.26 12.47 8.93
CA TRP A 128 6.64 13.65 8.31
C TRP A 128 6.31 13.46 6.82
N MET A 129 6.87 12.45 6.16
CA MET A 129 6.65 12.19 4.74
C MET A 129 5.51 11.20 4.46
N ASN A 130 4.89 10.63 5.50
CA ASN A 130 3.95 9.52 5.35
C ASN A 130 2.57 9.83 5.93
N GLY A 131 1.52 9.49 5.19
CA GLY A 131 0.13 9.59 5.63
C GLY A 131 -0.36 8.44 6.52
N ASN A 132 0.50 7.46 6.82
CA ASN A 132 0.22 6.26 7.64
C ASN A 132 -1.02 5.46 7.19
N ARG A 133 -1.30 5.44 5.89
CA ARG A 133 -2.42 4.72 5.29
C ARG A 133 -2.07 4.26 3.88
N THR A 134 -2.71 3.19 3.41
CA THR A 134 -2.60 2.75 2.01
C THR A 134 -3.66 3.41 1.12
N LEU A 135 -3.37 3.49 -0.18
CA LEU A 135 -4.34 3.88 -1.22
C LEU A 135 -5.06 2.68 -1.85
N THR A 136 -4.82 1.46 -1.36
CA THR A 136 -5.42 0.24 -1.89
C THR A 136 -6.48 -0.31 -0.94
N TRP A 137 -7.73 -0.31 -1.38
CA TRP A 137 -8.84 -0.91 -0.64
C TRP A 137 -8.78 -2.44 -0.69
N VAL A 138 -9.04 -3.07 0.44
CA VAL A 138 -9.05 -4.53 0.64
C VAL A 138 -10.22 -4.94 1.50
N ASP A 139 -10.76 -6.13 1.26
CA ASP A 139 -11.82 -6.72 2.08
C ASP A 139 -11.25 -7.84 2.96
N TRP A 140 -11.19 -7.59 4.26
CA TRP A 140 -10.75 -8.56 5.27
C TRP A 140 -11.92 -9.24 6.00
N SER A 141 -13.16 -9.03 5.58
CA SER A 141 -14.36 -9.56 6.27
C SER A 141 -14.40 -11.08 6.40
N LYS A 142 -13.71 -11.80 5.50
CA LYS A 142 -13.61 -13.28 5.54
C LYS A 142 -12.54 -13.80 6.50
N GLY A 143 -11.68 -12.92 7.02
CA GLY A 143 -10.53 -13.30 7.85
C GLY A 143 -9.47 -14.12 7.10
N GLY A 144 -8.50 -14.64 7.85
CA GLY A 144 -7.41 -15.45 7.32
C GLY A 144 -6.19 -14.65 6.83
N PRO A 145 -5.21 -15.31 6.21
CA PRO A 145 -3.94 -14.68 5.80
C PRO A 145 -4.05 -13.86 4.51
N HIS A 146 -5.19 -13.90 3.81
CA HIS A 146 -5.39 -13.23 2.54
C HIS A 146 -6.74 -12.51 2.48
N PRO A 147 -6.81 -11.34 1.84
CA PRO A 147 -8.08 -10.63 1.69
C PRO A 147 -9.02 -11.41 0.76
N ALA A 148 -10.32 -11.13 0.90
CA ALA A 148 -11.36 -11.73 0.09
C ALA A 148 -11.14 -11.46 -1.41
N GLN A 149 -11.48 -12.46 -2.22
CA GLN A 149 -11.47 -12.35 -3.67
C GLN A 149 -12.85 -11.96 -4.20
N PHE A 150 -12.87 -11.11 -5.20
CA PHE A 150 -14.08 -10.71 -5.91
C PHE A 150 -14.24 -11.49 -7.21
N LEU A 151 -15.31 -12.27 -7.28
CA LEU A 151 -15.75 -12.99 -8.46
C LEU A 151 -16.63 -12.10 -9.35
N ARG A 152 -17.06 -12.63 -10.50
CA ARG A 152 -17.97 -11.93 -11.41
C ARG A 152 -19.25 -11.44 -10.73
N SER A 153 -19.85 -12.26 -9.87
CA SER A 153 -21.07 -11.91 -9.13
C SER A 153 -20.87 -10.75 -8.17
N ASP A 154 -19.66 -10.60 -7.63
CA ASP A 154 -19.28 -9.59 -6.65
C ASP A 154 -19.04 -8.20 -7.24
N VAL A 155 -18.77 -8.11 -8.55
CA VAL A 155 -18.55 -6.83 -9.23
C VAL A 155 -19.88 -6.12 -9.45
N THR A 156 -20.37 -5.41 -8.44
CA THR A 156 -21.65 -4.68 -8.49
C THR A 156 -21.44 -3.17 -8.37
N VAL A 157 -22.41 -2.41 -8.88
CA VAL A 157 -22.40 -0.93 -8.81
C VAL A 157 -22.24 -0.45 -7.38
N ASP A 158 -23.04 -0.99 -6.46
CA ASP A 158 -23.05 -0.56 -5.05
C ASP A 158 -21.77 -0.94 -4.32
N ARG A 159 -21.15 -2.07 -4.66
CA ARG A 159 -19.87 -2.44 -4.07
C ARG A 159 -18.75 -1.52 -4.55
N LEU A 160 -18.69 -1.22 -5.85
CA LEU A 160 -17.71 -0.27 -6.41
C LEU A 160 -17.91 1.15 -5.87
N ARG A 161 -19.16 1.61 -5.69
CA ARG A 161 -19.46 2.90 -5.03
C ARG A 161 -18.98 2.93 -3.59
N ARG A 162 -19.23 1.87 -2.81
CA ARG A 162 -18.74 1.77 -1.43
C ARG A 162 -17.22 1.87 -1.37
N MET A 163 -16.50 1.10 -2.19
CA MET A 163 -15.03 1.16 -2.26
C MET A 163 -14.49 2.57 -2.52
N ARG A 164 -15.24 3.41 -3.25
CA ARG A 164 -14.84 4.78 -3.62
C ARG A 164 -15.09 5.82 -2.53
N THR A 165 -16.20 5.72 -1.78
CA THR A 165 -16.68 6.85 -0.95
C THR A 165 -17.21 6.47 0.43
N SER A 166 -17.11 5.21 0.88
CA SER A 166 -17.65 4.79 2.19
C SER A 166 -16.79 5.15 3.39
N THR A 167 -15.59 5.70 3.19
CA THR A 167 -14.61 5.96 4.25
C THR A 167 -14.16 7.41 4.16
N THR A 168 -14.00 8.05 5.31
CA THR A 168 -13.42 9.39 5.44
C THR A 168 -11.98 9.28 5.91
N CYS A 169 -11.08 10.06 5.34
CA CYS A 169 -9.66 10.13 5.70
C CYS A 169 -9.13 11.54 5.47
N LEU A 170 -7.87 11.77 5.85
CA LEU A 170 -7.18 13.02 5.60
C LEU A 170 -6.39 12.95 4.29
N TYR A 171 -6.48 14.02 3.51
CA TYR A 171 -5.68 14.29 2.33
C TYR A 171 -5.17 15.72 2.40
N ASN A 172 -3.85 15.91 2.44
CA ASN A 172 -3.20 17.21 2.64
C ASN A 172 -3.79 17.99 3.83
N GLY A 173 -4.02 17.29 4.95
CA GLY A 173 -4.59 17.86 6.18
C GLY A 173 -6.09 18.15 6.16
N LYS A 174 -6.80 17.86 5.06
CA LYS A 174 -8.24 18.10 4.94
C LYS A 174 -9.04 16.80 4.85
N PRO A 175 -10.22 16.71 5.46
CA PRO A 175 -11.11 15.56 5.30
C PRO A 175 -11.53 15.36 3.83
N THR A 176 -11.54 14.10 3.39
CA THR A 176 -12.05 13.68 2.08
C THR A 176 -12.67 12.29 2.17
N ASN A 177 -13.53 11.95 1.21
CA ASN A 177 -14.06 10.60 1.03
C ASN A 177 -13.27 9.77 -0.01
N ILE A 178 -12.27 10.37 -0.68
CA ILE A 178 -11.39 9.65 -1.62
C ILE A 178 -10.20 9.09 -0.85
N CYS A 179 -10.42 7.94 -0.22
CA CYS A 179 -9.39 7.27 0.59
C CYS A 179 -8.63 6.20 -0.17
N PHE A 180 -9.23 5.60 -1.18
CA PHE A 180 -8.57 4.54 -1.93
C PHE A 180 -8.62 4.87 -3.41
N LEU A 181 -7.48 4.79 -4.08
CA LEU A 181 -7.40 4.97 -5.52
C LEU A 181 -7.50 3.64 -6.26
N PHE A 182 -7.18 2.54 -5.57
CA PHE A 182 -7.17 1.18 -6.11
C PHE A 182 -7.94 0.24 -5.20
N ALA A 183 -8.36 -0.91 -5.73
CA ALA A 183 -8.96 -1.98 -4.95
C ALA A 183 -8.44 -3.36 -5.39
N ARG A 184 -8.45 -4.32 -4.47
CA ARG A 184 -8.09 -5.73 -4.69
C ARG A 184 -8.90 -6.65 -3.76
N LYS A 185 -9.06 -7.95 -4.02
CA LYS A 185 -8.42 -8.79 -5.05
C LYS A 185 -9.45 -9.26 -6.07
N PHE A 186 -9.41 -8.73 -7.30
CA PHE A 186 -10.35 -9.12 -8.36
C PHE A 186 -9.82 -10.33 -9.13
N THR A 187 -10.71 -11.26 -9.44
CA THR A 187 -10.39 -12.42 -10.28
C THR A 187 -10.59 -12.09 -11.77
N ALA A 188 -9.90 -12.80 -12.65
CA ALA A 188 -10.05 -12.64 -14.10
C ALA A 188 -11.51 -12.78 -14.58
N ASN A 189 -12.29 -13.64 -13.93
CA ASN A 189 -13.72 -13.83 -14.23
C ASN A 189 -14.57 -12.57 -14.02
N GLY A 190 -14.08 -11.58 -13.25
CA GLY A 190 -14.73 -10.30 -13.04
C GLY A 190 -14.53 -9.29 -14.17
N LEU A 191 -13.60 -9.52 -15.10
CA LEU A 191 -13.14 -8.53 -16.07
C LEU A 191 -14.27 -8.00 -16.97
N ASP A 192 -15.08 -8.88 -17.57
CA ASP A 192 -16.22 -8.48 -18.42
C ASP A 192 -17.16 -7.50 -17.69
N ARG A 193 -17.46 -7.78 -16.42
CA ARG A 193 -18.36 -6.93 -15.63
C ARG A 193 -17.69 -5.62 -15.23
N LEU A 194 -16.39 -5.63 -14.94
CA LEU A 194 -15.61 -4.42 -14.67
C LEU A 194 -15.62 -3.48 -15.89
N LEU A 195 -15.35 -4.01 -17.08
CA LEU A 195 -15.31 -3.21 -18.32
C LEU A 195 -16.68 -2.58 -18.64
N ARG A 196 -17.78 -3.29 -18.40
CA ARG A 196 -19.14 -2.74 -18.60
C ARG A 196 -19.47 -1.62 -17.60
N LEU A 197 -19.00 -1.72 -16.36
CA LEU A 197 -19.31 -0.76 -15.31
C LEU A 197 -18.32 0.43 -15.24
N ALA A 198 -17.11 0.27 -15.80
CA ALA A 198 -16.06 1.28 -15.73
C ALA A 198 -16.49 2.66 -16.30
N PRO A 199 -17.18 2.76 -17.46
CA PRO A 199 -17.66 4.06 -17.94
C PRO A 199 -18.71 4.69 -17.02
N GLN A 200 -19.55 3.86 -16.38
CA GLN A 200 -20.67 4.30 -15.55
C GLN A 200 -20.22 4.84 -14.18
N ILE A 201 -19.19 4.23 -13.58
CA ILE A 201 -18.81 4.48 -12.18
C ILE A 201 -17.39 5.02 -12.05
N MET A 202 -16.46 4.46 -12.80
CA MET A 202 -15.05 4.84 -12.72
C MET A 202 -14.75 6.04 -13.62
N HIS A 203 -15.69 6.40 -14.51
CA HIS A 203 -15.61 7.48 -15.49
C HIS A 203 -14.43 7.30 -16.45
N PHE A 204 -14.19 6.05 -16.87
CA PHE A 204 -13.27 5.77 -17.97
C PHE A 204 -13.99 6.12 -19.26
N ARG A 205 -13.38 6.99 -20.06
CA ARG A 205 -13.87 7.36 -21.38
C ARG A 205 -13.07 6.59 -22.42
#